data_AF-A0AAW9A2B2-F1
#
_entry.id   AF-A0AAW9A2B2-F1
#
_cell.length_a   1.000
_cell.length_b   1.000
_cell.length_c   1.000
_cell.angle_alpha   90.00
_cell.angle_beta   90.00
_cell.angle_gamma   90.00
#
_symmetry.space_group_name_H-M   'P 1'
#
loop_
_entity.id
_entity.type
_entity.pdbx_description
1 polymer ?
#
loop_
_entity_poly.entity_id
_entity_poly.type
_entity_poly.pdbx_seq_one_letter_code
_entity_poly.pdbx_strand_id
1 'polypeptide(L)'
;MGGLKEALVIDREELKDVKHLPSADEIKELAEVAFNHTLAFCNENKHALSNLLSSNGDMQFYQMIIEVANNEFDARVPYLFGDINIKEANVKSSLPFSFIKTLYINTSVNLLMLWGAAPDSLSINEIKSIAGLIQTKSPVELIQIYKSYLN
;
A
#
# COMPACT_ATOMS: atom_id res chain seq x y z
N MET A 1 16.81 -5.65 -3.10
CA MET A 1 15.93 -4.48 -2.89
C MET A 1 15.88 -3.50 -4.07
N GLY A 2 16.90 -3.44 -4.95
CA GLY A 2 16.88 -2.57 -6.14
C GLY A 2 15.65 -2.74 -7.03
N GLY A 3 15.33 -3.99 -7.41
CA GLY A 3 14.16 -4.27 -8.27
C GLY A 3 12.81 -3.82 -7.68
N LEU A 4 12.58 -3.98 -6.36
CA LEU A 4 11.36 -3.47 -5.73
C LEU A 4 11.28 -1.94 -5.80
N LYS A 5 12.39 -1.25 -5.53
CA LYS A 5 12.46 0.22 -5.60
C LYS A 5 12.20 0.72 -7.03
N GLU A 6 12.76 0.05 -8.03
CA GLU A 6 12.53 0.36 -9.44
C GLU A 6 11.06 0.15 -9.83
N ALA A 7 10.46 -0.97 -9.44
CA ALA A 7 9.05 -1.26 -9.69
C ALA A 7 8.13 -0.19 -9.08
N LEU A 8 8.42 0.24 -7.85
CA LEU A 8 7.67 1.30 -7.17
C LEU A 8 7.80 2.65 -7.89
N VAL A 9 8.99 2.99 -8.40
CA VAL A 9 9.22 4.22 -9.17
C VAL A 9 8.37 4.19 -10.44
N ILE A 10 8.39 3.09 -11.21
CA ILE A 10 7.61 2.96 -12.45
C ILE A 10 6.12 3.13 -12.15
N ASP A 11 5.60 2.42 -11.15
CA ASP A 11 4.19 2.51 -10.77
C ASP A 11 3.79 3.91 -10.28
N ARG A 12 4.72 4.67 -9.69
CA ARG A 12 4.46 6.04 -9.27
C ARG A 12 4.42 7.02 -10.44
N GLU A 13 5.14 6.75 -11.53
CA GLU A 13 5.08 7.61 -12.72
C GLU A 13 3.65 7.68 -13.29
N GLU A 14 2.89 6.58 -13.23
CA GLU A 14 1.47 6.53 -13.63
C GLU A 14 0.60 7.51 -12.83
N LEU A 15 0.97 7.84 -11.59
CA LEU A 15 0.24 8.80 -10.76
C LEU A 15 0.46 10.26 -11.18
N LYS A 16 1.52 10.55 -11.94
CA LYS A 16 1.81 11.91 -12.42
C LYS A 16 0.84 12.39 -13.49
N ASP A 17 0.18 11.46 -14.18
CA ASP A 17 -0.80 11.78 -15.22
C ASP A 17 -2.15 12.24 -14.63
N VAL A 18 -2.34 12.09 -13.31
CA VAL A 18 -3.51 12.60 -12.59
C VAL A 18 -3.37 14.12 -12.41
N LYS A 19 -4.17 14.89 -13.16
CA LYS A 19 -4.08 16.36 -13.22
C LYS A 19 -4.90 17.09 -12.15
N HIS A 20 -5.50 16.36 -11.24
CA HIS A 20 -6.34 16.86 -10.15
C HIS A 20 -6.11 16.05 -8.88
N LEU A 21 -6.62 16.53 -7.75
CA LEU A 21 -6.61 15.76 -6.52
C LEU A 21 -7.66 14.63 -6.61
N PRO A 22 -7.28 13.35 -6.59
CA PRO A 22 -8.24 12.27 -6.76
C PRO A 22 -9.15 12.11 -5.55
N SER A 23 -10.40 11.76 -5.81
CA SER A 23 -11.37 11.31 -4.81
C SER A 23 -11.00 9.91 -4.27
N ALA A 24 -11.64 9.48 -3.18
CA ALA A 24 -11.41 8.15 -2.63
C ALA A 24 -11.71 7.02 -3.63
N ASP A 25 -12.74 7.17 -4.48
CA ASP A 25 -13.07 6.17 -5.48
C ASP A 25 -12.06 6.18 -6.64
N GLU A 26 -11.55 7.35 -7.04
CA GLU A 26 -10.46 7.45 -8.02
C GLU A 26 -9.14 6.86 -7.48
N ILE A 27 -8.79 7.08 -6.20
CA ILE A 27 -7.60 6.46 -5.58
C ILE A 27 -7.72 4.93 -5.62
N LYS A 28 -8.93 4.40 -5.39
CA LYS A 28 -9.20 2.96 -5.48
C LYS A 28 -8.97 2.45 -6.91
N GLU A 29 -9.47 3.16 -7.92
CA GLU A 29 -9.27 2.82 -9.34
C GLU A 29 -7.79 2.92 -9.76
N LEU A 30 -7.09 3.96 -9.30
CA LEU A 30 -5.66 4.16 -9.57
C LEU A 30 -4.79 3.01 -9.03
N ALA A 31 -5.25 2.26 -8.03
CA ALA A 31 -4.53 1.08 -7.56
C ALA A 31 -4.39 -0.01 -8.64
N GLU A 32 -5.26 -0.05 -9.65
CA GLU A 32 -5.17 -1.01 -10.75
C GLU A 32 -3.93 -0.79 -11.64
N VAL A 33 -3.46 0.46 -11.73
CA VAL A 33 -2.26 0.85 -12.50
C VAL A 33 -1.04 1.12 -11.62
N ALA A 34 -1.23 1.72 -10.43
CA ALA A 34 -0.16 2.15 -9.52
C ALA A 34 0.45 1.03 -8.67
N PHE A 35 0.18 -0.23 -9.02
CA PHE A 35 0.76 -1.43 -8.41
C PHE A 35 1.11 -2.52 -9.44
N ASN A 36 1.09 -2.21 -10.74
CA ASN A 36 1.37 -3.19 -11.80
C ASN A 36 2.72 -3.86 -11.62
N HIS A 37 3.78 -3.06 -11.57
CA HIS A 37 5.15 -3.54 -11.53
C HIS A 37 5.52 -4.02 -10.13
N THR A 38 5.04 -3.33 -9.10
CA THR A 38 5.29 -3.69 -7.70
C THR A 38 4.74 -5.07 -7.39
N LEU A 39 3.49 -5.36 -7.75
CA LEU A 39 2.89 -6.67 -7.49
C LEU A 39 3.41 -7.74 -8.42
N ALA A 40 3.79 -7.41 -9.66
CA ALA A 40 4.48 -8.35 -10.54
C ALA A 40 5.83 -8.78 -9.94
N PHE A 41 6.66 -7.83 -9.51
CA PHE A 41 7.92 -8.11 -8.83
C PHE A 41 7.70 -8.95 -7.56
N CYS A 42 6.72 -8.58 -6.74
CA CYS A 42 6.38 -9.33 -5.53
C CYS A 42 5.90 -10.75 -5.85
N ASN A 43 5.17 -10.94 -6.96
CA ASN A 43 4.71 -12.26 -7.39
C ASN A 43 5.87 -13.15 -7.89
N GLU A 44 6.77 -12.60 -8.70
CA GLU A 44 7.96 -13.30 -9.18
C GLU A 44 8.87 -13.73 -8.03
N ASN A 45 8.92 -12.94 -6.96
CA ASN A 45 9.75 -13.19 -5.78
C ASN A 45 8.95 -13.73 -4.59
N LYS A 46 7.71 -14.17 -4.79
CA LYS A 46 6.71 -14.41 -3.73
C LYS A 46 7.18 -15.38 -2.66
N HIS A 47 7.80 -16.49 -3.06
CA HIS A 47 8.32 -17.48 -2.11
C HIS A 47 9.46 -16.92 -1.24
N ALA A 48 10.41 -16.20 -1.85
CA ALA A 48 11.52 -15.60 -1.12
C ALA A 48 11.01 -14.51 -0.16
N LEU A 49 10.11 -13.65 -0.64
CA LEU A 49 9.51 -12.58 0.17
C LEU A 49 8.70 -13.16 1.33
N SER A 50 7.88 -14.19 1.10
CA SER A 50 7.08 -14.85 2.14
C SER A 50 7.97 -15.43 3.24
N ASN A 51 9.05 -16.13 2.88
CA ASN A 51 9.99 -16.69 3.85
C ASN A 51 10.69 -15.60 4.66
N LEU A 52 11.22 -14.57 3.99
CA LEU A 52 11.96 -13.49 4.63
C LEU A 52 11.09 -12.59 5.50
N LEU A 53 9.81 -12.41 5.15
CA LEU A 53 8.87 -11.59 5.91
C LEU A 53 8.04 -12.40 6.92
N SER A 54 8.22 -13.72 7.00
CA SER A 54 7.53 -14.54 7.99
C SER A 54 7.89 -14.15 9.42
N SER A 55 7.13 -14.64 10.40
CA SER A 55 7.38 -14.39 11.83
C SER A 55 8.76 -14.85 12.30
N ASN A 56 9.35 -15.86 11.64
CA ASN A 56 10.71 -16.35 11.89
C ASN A 56 11.70 -15.90 10.80
N GLY A 57 11.29 -14.93 9.99
CA GLY A 57 12.06 -14.40 8.88
C GLY A 57 13.18 -13.46 9.33
N ASP A 58 13.69 -12.69 8.37
CA ASP A 58 14.79 -11.77 8.58
C ASP A 58 14.24 -10.40 9.05
N MET A 59 14.47 -10.08 10.33
CA MET A 59 14.06 -8.81 10.92
C MET A 59 14.71 -7.60 10.23
N GLN A 60 15.96 -7.70 9.77
CA GLN A 60 16.61 -6.62 9.03
C GLN A 60 15.93 -6.43 7.68
N PHE A 61 15.61 -7.53 6.99
CA PHE A 61 14.86 -7.46 5.74
C PHE A 61 13.47 -6.82 5.92
N TYR A 62 12.75 -7.19 6.98
CA TYR A 62 11.48 -6.55 7.32
C TYR A 62 11.64 -5.02 7.53
N GLN A 63 12.65 -4.60 8.29
CA GLN A 63 12.93 -3.17 8.48
C GLN A 63 13.25 -2.45 7.16
N MET A 64 13.98 -3.09 6.24
CA MET A 64 14.24 -2.54 4.91
C MET A 64 12.95 -2.40 4.08
N ILE A 65 12.02 -3.36 4.16
CA ILE A 65 10.72 -3.25 3.48
C ILE A 65 9.90 -2.10 4.07
N ILE A 66 9.88 -1.96 5.39
CA ILE A 66 9.21 -0.83 6.06
C ILE A 66 9.83 0.50 5.62
N GLU A 67 11.15 0.61 5.52
CA GLU A 67 11.82 1.82 5.02
C GLU A 67 11.43 2.14 3.57
N VAL A 68 11.44 1.12 2.70
CA VAL A 68 11.01 1.27 1.30
C VAL A 68 9.56 1.75 1.22
N ALA A 69 8.65 1.14 1.99
CA ALA A 69 7.25 1.53 2.02
C ALA A 69 7.04 2.95 2.60
N ASN A 70 7.86 3.36 3.58
CA ASN A 70 7.85 4.72 4.11
C ASN A 70 8.23 5.76 3.06
N ASN A 71 9.31 5.49 2.33
CA ASN A 71 9.79 6.37 1.27
C ASN A 71 8.77 6.43 0.12
N GLU A 72 8.15 5.30 -0.21
CA GLU A 72 7.12 5.27 -1.24
C GLU A 72 5.88 6.05 -0.84
N PHE A 73 5.40 5.88 0.40
CA PHE A 73 4.27 6.64 0.91
C PHE A 73 4.53 8.14 0.77
N ASP A 74 5.67 8.63 1.27
CA ASP A 74 6.02 10.06 1.20
C ASP A 74 6.08 10.57 -0.24
N ALA A 75 6.62 9.75 -1.16
CA ALA A 75 6.67 10.08 -2.58
C ALA A 75 5.27 10.11 -3.25
N ARG A 76 4.31 9.32 -2.76
CA ARG A 76 2.94 9.26 -3.28
C ARG A 76 2.00 10.31 -2.69
N VAL A 77 2.29 10.84 -1.49
CA VAL A 77 1.40 11.80 -0.79
C VAL A 77 0.96 12.96 -1.70
N PRO A 78 1.85 13.68 -2.41
CA PRO A 78 1.42 14.83 -3.21
C PRO A 78 0.44 14.47 -4.33
N TYR A 79 0.57 13.27 -4.91
CA TYR A 79 -0.29 12.81 -6.00
C TYR A 79 -1.65 12.32 -5.52
N LEU A 80 -1.71 11.68 -4.35
CA LEU A 80 -2.93 11.06 -3.83
C LEU A 80 -3.72 11.98 -2.89
N PHE A 81 -3.02 12.85 -2.14
CA PHE A 81 -3.60 13.65 -1.06
C PHE A 81 -3.25 15.13 -1.15
N GLY A 82 -2.46 15.54 -2.15
CA GLY A 82 -2.05 16.92 -2.37
C GLY A 82 -0.92 17.38 -1.44
N ASP A 83 -0.57 18.66 -1.55
CA ASP A 83 0.48 19.28 -0.73
C ASP A 83 -0.03 19.55 0.69
N ILE A 84 0.18 18.58 1.59
CA ILE A 84 -0.19 18.69 3.01
C ILE A 84 0.96 19.32 3.79
N ASN A 85 0.70 20.45 4.47
CA ASN A 85 1.64 20.98 5.47
C ASN A 85 1.58 20.16 6.77
N ILE A 86 2.26 19.01 6.78
CA ILE A 86 2.26 18.05 7.89
C ILE A 86 2.71 18.70 9.21
N LYS A 87 3.69 19.61 9.17
CA LYS A 87 4.18 20.29 10.37
C LYS A 87 3.09 21.13 11.03
N GLU A 88 2.40 21.94 10.24
CA GLU A 88 1.32 22.78 10.75
C GLU A 88 0.11 21.94 11.20
N ALA A 89 -0.25 20.92 10.44
CA ALA A 89 -1.34 20.00 10.79
C ALA A 89 -1.08 19.28 12.12
N ASN A 90 0.15 18.80 12.35
CA ASN A 90 0.53 18.10 13.57
C ASN A 90 0.44 18.98 14.83
N VAL A 91 0.61 20.31 14.72
CA VAL A 91 0.45 21.23 15.87
C VAL A 91 -1.01 21.34 16.30
N LYS A 92 -1.95 21.20 15.34
CA LYS A 92 -3.39 21.39 15.57
C LYS A 92 -4.13 20.07 15.81
N SER A 93 -3.60 18.96 15.31
CA SER A 93 -4.23 17.64 15.36
C SER A 93 -3.96 16.93 16.68
N SER A 94 -4.97 16.28 17.25
CA SER A 94 -4.81 15.31 18.34
C SER A 94 -4.24 13.96 17.87
N LEU A 95 -4.25 13.71 16.56
CA LEU A 95 -3.74 12.51 15.92
C LEU A 95 -2.49 12.85 15.09
N PRO A 96 -1.29 12.40 15.49
CA PRO A 96 -0.08 12.69 14.73
C PRO A 96 -0.09 11.98 13.37
N PHE A 97 0.35 12.68 12.32
CA PHE A 97 0.44 12.14 10.98
C PHE A 97 1.31 10.87 10.90
N SER A 98 2.35 10.77 11.73
CA SER A 98 3.20 9.58 11.82
C SER A 98 2.45 8.31 12.21
N PHE A 99 1.42 8.41 13.07
CA PHE A 99 0.57 7.28 13.41
C PHE A 99 -0.29 6.85 12.22
N ILE A 100 -0.87 7.81 11.50
CA ILE A 100 -1.66 7.55 10.27
C ILE A 100 -0.80 6.85 9.22
N LYS A 101 0.38 7.41 8.95
CA LYS A 101 1.37 6.84 8.03
C LYS A 101 1.77 5.41 8.42
N THR A 102 2.02 5.18 9.71
CA THR A 102 2.39 3.85 10.22
C THR A 102 1.29 2.82 10.00
N LEU A 103 0.03 3.18 10.27
CA LEU A 103 -1.11 2.29 10.04
C LEU A 103 -1.29 1.96 8.55
N TYR A 104 -1.17 2.96 7.69
CA TYR A 104 -1.24 2.78 6.25
C TYR A 104 -0.17 1.80 5.76
N ILE A 105 1.09 2.06 6.10
CA ILE A 105 2.23 1.24 5.67
C ILE A 105 2.12 -0.19 6.17
N ASN A 106 1.80 -0.37 7.46
CA ASN A 106 1.66 -1.70 8.05
C ASN A 106 0.53 -2.49 7.38
N THR A 107 -0.57 -1.83 7.02
CA THR A 107 -1.68 -2.50 6.33
C THR A 107 -1.26 -2.95 4.93
N SER A 108 -0.55 -2.11 4.17
CA SER A 108 -0.03 -2.48 2.84
C SER A 108 1.01 -3.61 2.91
N VAL A 109 1.94 -3.56 3.86
CA VAL A 109 2.95 -4.61 4.03
C VAL A 109 2.31 -5.92 4.49
N ASN A 110 1.34 -5.85 5.42
CA ASN A 110 0.61 -7.03 5.87
C ASN A 110 -0.22 -7.67 4.74
N LEU A 111 -0.80 -6.89 3.82
CA LEU A 111 -1.46 -7.43 2.62
C LEU A 111 -0.48 -8.29 1.80
N LEU A 112 0.74 -7.80 1.56
CA LEU A 112 1.77 -8.56 0.84
C LEU A 112 2.17 -9.83 1.59
N MET A 113 2.32 -9.76 2.92
CA MET A 113 2.65 -10.91 3.76
C MET A 113 1.56 -11.98 3.72
N LEU A 114 0.29 -11.58 3.87
CA LEU A 114 -0.86 -12.48 3.81
C LEU A 114 -0.97 -13.14 2.43
N TRP A 115 -0.82 -12.37 1.36
CA TRP A 115 -0.83 -12.90 0.01
C TRP A 115 0.34 -13.84 -0.27
N GLY A 116 1.53 -13.52 0.24
CA GLY A 116 2.72 -14.36 0.14
C GLY A 116 2.56 -15.71 0.85
N ALA A 117 1.91 -15.72 2.02
CA ALA A 117 1.65 -16.92 2.80
C ALA A 117 0.56 -17.84 2.21
N ALA A 118 -0.27 -17.33 1.29
CA ALA A 118 -1.35 -18.08 0.64
C ALA A 118 -1.25 -17.97 -0.89
N PRO A 119 -0.24 -18.60 -1.52
CA PRO A 119 0.16 -18.28 -2.89
C PRO A 119 -0.92 -18.53 -3.94
N ASP A 120 -1.81 -19.50 -3.72
CA ASP A 120 -2.87 -19.91 -4.66
C ASP A 120 -4.23 -19.26 -4.38
N SER A 121 -4.32 -18.34 -3.41
CA SER A 121 -5.61 -17.81 -2.95
C SER A 121 -6.16 -16.66 -3.79
N LEU A 122 -5.30 -15.77 -4.29
CA LEU A 122 -5.71 -14.53 -4.98
C LEU A 122 -4.75 -14.20 -6.13
N SER A 123 -5.30 -13.80 -7.26
CA SER A 123 -4.59 -13.27 -8.42
C SER A 123 -4.03 -11.86 -8.15
N ILE A 124 -3.07 -11.42 -8.98
CA ILE A 124 -2.52 -10.06 -8.90
C ILE A 124 -3.63 -9.00 -8.97
N ASN A 125 -4.62 -9.17 -9.85
CA ASN A 125 -5.70 -8.20 -10.01
C ASN A 125 -6.60 -8.12 -8.77
N GLU A 126 -6.88 -9.26 -8.12
CA GLU A 126 -7.61 -9.26 -6.85
C GLU A 126 -6.83 -8.52 -5.75
N ILE A 127 -5.50 -8.68 -5.71
CA ILE A 127 -4.65 -7.96 -4.75
C ILE A 127 -4.61 -6.46 -5.04
N LYS A 128 -4.62 -6.03 -6.30
CA LYS A 128 -4.74 -4.59 -6.65
C LYS A 128 -6.05 -4.00 -6.17
N SER A 129 -7.17 -4.69 -6.43
CA SER A 129 -8.48 -4.27 -5.97
C SER A 129 -8.54 -4.17 -4.43
N ILE A 130 -7.94 -5.13 -3.71
CA ILE A 130 -7.81 -5.07 -2.25
C ILE A 130 -6.89 -3.92 -1.81
N ALA A 131 -5.76 -3.71 -2.49
CA ALA A 131 -4.85 -2.59 -2.24
C ALA A 131 -5.59 -1.24 -2.37
N GLY A 132 -6.39 -1.05 -3.41
CA GLY A 132 -7.23 0.14 -3.58
C GLY A 132 -8.21 0.35 -2.42
N LEU A 133 -8.85 -0.72 -1.95
CA LEU A 133 -9.77 -0.65 -0.81
C LEU A 133 -9.05 -0.28 0.49
N ILE A 134 -7.94 -0.92 0.84
CA ILE A 134 -7.24 -0.64 2.11
C ILE A 134 -6.63 0.76 2.18
N GLN A 135 -6.35 1.37 1.03
CA GLN A 135 -5.84 2.75 0.95
C GLN A 135 -6.92 3.80 1.23
N THR A 136 -8.19 3.44 1.03
CA THR A 136 -9.30 4.41 0.92
C THR A 136 -10.42 4.17 1.92
N LYS A 137 -10.48 2.99 2.53
CA LYS A 137 -11.53 2.58 3.47
C LYS A 137 -10.94 2.31 4.85
N SER A 138 -11.65 2.78 5.87
CA SER A 138 -11.41 2.40 7.26
C SER A 138 -11.74 0.91 7.48
N PRO A 139 -11.20 0.28 8.53
CA PRO A 139 -11.57 -1.09 8.88
C PRO A 139 -13.08 -1.30 9.07
N VAL A 140 -13.81 -0.29 9.56
CA VAL A 140 -15.27 -0.37 9.72
C VAL A 140 -15.97 -0.44 8.37
N GLU A 141 -15.56 0.38 7.41
CA GLU A 141 -16.12 0.37 6.05
C GLU A 141 -15.83 -0.95 5.34
N LEU A 142 -14.62 -1.52 5.50
CA LEU A 142 -14.28 -2.84 4.94
C LEU A 142 -15.20 -3.94 5.51
N ILE A 143 -15.48 -3.92 6.81
CA ILE A 143 -16.41 -4.86 7.44
C ILE A 143 -17.85 -4.64 6.94
N GLN A 144 -18.26 -3.40 6.70
CA GLN A 144 -19.59 -3.11 6.13
C GLN A 144 -19.74 -3.67 4.72
N ILE A 145 -18.71 -3.53 3.87
CA ILE A 145 -18.66 -4.17 2.54
C ILE A 145 -18.78 -5.69 2.70
N TYR A 146 -18.04 -6.29 3.63
CA TYR A 146 -18.13 -7.73 3.83
C TYR A 146 -19.53 -8.17 4.27
N LYS A 147 -20.17 -7.41 5.16
CA LYS A 147 -21.53 -7.67 5.63
C LYS A 147 -22.58 -7.55 4.52
N SER A 148 -22.37 -6.73 3.49
CA SER A 148 -23.36 -6.60 2.40
C SER A 148 -23.50 -7.88 1.56
N TYR A 149 -22.55 -8.81 1.64
CA TYR A 149 -22.65 -10.12 0.98
C TYR A 149 -23.44 -11.16 1.78
N LEU A 150 -23.79 -10.86 3.04
CA LEU A 150 -24.54 -11.76 3.93
C LEU A 150 -26.05 -11.48 3.92
N ASN A 151 -26.46 -10.40 3.24
CA ASN A 151 -27.85 -9.97 3.09
C ASN A 151 -28.28 -10.11 1.62
#